data_AF-A0A9D1GAY2-F1
#
_entry.id   AF-A0A9D1GAY2-F1
#
_cell.length_a   1.000
_cell.length_b   1.000
_cell.length_c   1.000
_cell.angle_alpha   90.00
_cell.angle_beta   90.00
_cell.angle_gamma   90.00
#
_symmetry.space_group_name_H-M   'P 1'
#
loop_
_entity.id
_entity.type
_entity.pdbx_description
1 polymer ?
#
loop_
_entity_poly.entity_id
_entity_poly.type
_entity_poly.pdbx_seq_one_letter_code
_entity_poly.pdbx_strand_id
1 'polypeptide(L)'
;MKKAIVYYSYSGNTKSIVDMIKEKVNADVFEIKPKTPYYTNYDVVVDLGQDEVNSNTLREIEDININLDNYDTVVLATLSSG
;
A
#
# COMPACT_ATOMS: atom_id res chain seq x y z
N MET A 1 7.78 21.60 5.40
CA MET A 1 7.29 20.30 5.89
C MET A 1 7.11 19.38 4.70
N LYS A 2 7.99 18.38 4.54
CA LYS A 2 7.99 17.42 3.45
C LYS A 2 7.13 16.21 3.83
N LYS A 3 6.25 15.80 2.93
CA LYS A 3 5.25 14.74 3.15
C LYS A 3 5.44 13.59 2.17
N ALA A 4 5.28 12.37 2.65
CA ALA A 4 5.18 11.18 1.83
C ALA A 4 3.81 10.52 2.02
N ILE A 5 3.23 10.03 0.93
CA ILE A 5 2.12 9.08 0.95
C ILE A 5 2.68 7.75 0.49
N VAL A 6 2.64 6.76 1.37
CA VAL A 6 2.99 5.37 1.07
C VAL A 6 1.68 4.59 1.06
N TYR A 7 1.40 3.83 -0.01
CA TYR A 7 0.11 3.16 -0.12
C TYR A 7 0.18 1.77 -0.72
N TYR A 8 -0.76 0.91 -0.32
CA TYR A 8 -1.02 -0.38 -0.97
C TYR A 8 -2.39 -0.36 -1.65
N SER A 9 -2.47 -0.96 -2.84
CA SER A 9 -3.70 -1.00 -3.65
C SER A 9 -3.82 -2.31 -4.41
N TYR A 10 -4.69 -3.22 -3.95
CA TYR A 10 -4.95 -4.47 -4.66
C TYR A 10 -5.74 -4.25 -5.97
N SER A 11 -6.96 -3.70 -5.87
CA SER A 11 -7.89 -3.53 -7.01
C SER A 11 -7.87 -2.13 -7.64
N GLY A 12 -6.93 -1.27 -7.25
CA GLY A 12 -6.79 0.09 -7.79
C GLY A 12 -7.56 1.18 -7.05
N ASN A 13 -8.44 0.82 -6.10
CA ASN A 13 -9.25 1.78 -5.36
C ASN A 13 -8.41 2.79 -4.54
N THR A 14 -7.42 2.32 -3.77
CA THR A 14 -6.53 3.20 -3.00
C THR A 14 -5.70 4.07 -3.93
N LYS A 15 -5.18 3.50 -5.03
CA LYS A 15 -4.42 4.25 -6.04
C LYS A 15 -5.22 5.44 -6.58
N SER A 16 -6.48 5.21 -6.93
CA SER A 16 -7.38 6.27 -7.41
C SER A 16 -7.52 7.41 -6.40
N ILE A 17 -7.67 7.09 -5.10
CA ILE A 17 -7.73 8.09 -4.03
C ILE A 17 -6.42 8.86 -3.91
N VAL A 18 -5.29 8.16 -3.90
CA VAL A 18 -3.96 8.78 -3.80
C VAL A 18 -3.70 9.71 -4.99
N ASP A 19 -4.04 9.29 -6.21
CA ASP A 19 -3.91 10.10 -7.42
C ASP A 19 -4.75 11.38 -7.35
N MET A 20 -5.93 11.34 -6.72
CA MET A 20 -6.78 12.52 -6.52
C MET A 20 -6.24 13.50 -5.47
N ILE A 21 -5.54 13.03 -4.44
CA ILE A 21 -5.11 13.88 -3.32
C ILE A 21 -3.66 14.37 -3.45
N LYS A 22 -2.79 13.66 -4.19
CA LYS A 22 -1.36 13.99 -4.27
C LYS A 22 -1.10 15.42 -4.73
N GLU A 23 -1.88 15.91 -5.70
CA GLU A 23 -1.77 17.27 -6.23
C GLU A 23 -2.17 18.34 -5.20
N LYS A 24 -3.11 18.01 -4.30
CA LYS A 24 -3.58 18.94 -3.26
C LYS A 24 -2.67 18.96 -2.05
N VAL A 25 -2.05 17.82 -1.74
CA VAL A 25 -1.28 17.63 -0.51
C VAL A 25 0.20 18.01 -0.70
N ASN A 26 0.68 18.14 -1.94
CA ASN A 26 2.10 18.37 -2.26
C ASN A 26 3.00 17.38 -1.51
N ALA A 27 2.80 16.10 -1.79
CA ALA A 27 3.50 14.98 -1.16
C ALA A 27 4.12 14.08 -2.22
N ASP A 28 5.27 13.50 -1.90
CA ASP A 28 5.86 12.42 -2.69
C ASP A 28 5.01 11.15 -2.50
N VAL A 29 4.85 10.36 -3.56
CA VAL A 29 3.94 9.20 -3.56
C VAL A 29 4.70 7.93 -3.88
N PHE A 30 4.50 6.91 -3.05
CA PHE A 30 5.16 5.60 -3.16
C PHE A 30 4.13 4.48 -3.04
N GLU A 31 4.16 3.55 -3.99
CA GLU A 31 3.29 2.37 -3.99
C GLU A 31 4.04 1.17 -3.41
N ILE A 32 3.45 0.52 -2.41
CA ILE A 32 3.88 -0.77 -1.89
C ILE A 32 3.41 -1.84 -2.87
N LYS A 33 4.36 -2.63 -3.38
CA LYS A 33 4.07 -3.78 -4.22
C LYS A 33 4.58 -5.06 -3.55
N PRO A 34 3.77 -6.13 -3.49
CA PRO A 34 4.26 -7.41 -3.01
C PRO A 34 5.23 -8.01 -4.03
N LYS A 35 6.33 -8.64 -3.58
CA LYS A 35 7.26 -9.34 -4.49
C LYS A 35 6.57 -10.47 -5.26
N THR A 36 5.60 -11.11 -4.61
CA THR A 36 4.75 -12.13 -5.22
C THR A 36 3.34 -11.53 -5.37
N PRO A 37 2.86 -11.28 -6.60
CA PRO A 37 1.52 -10.78 -6.83
C PRO A 37 0.45 -11.70 -6.22
N TYR A 38 -0.66 -11.10 -5.80
CA TYR A 38 -1.87 -11.83 -5.46
C TYR A 38 -2.43 -12.51 -6.72
N TYR A 39 -3.01 -13.70 -6.56
CA TYR A 39 -3.63 -14.44 -7.67
C TYR A 39 -4.78 -13.63 -8.29
N THR A 40 -5.07 -13.82 -9.58
CA THR A 40 -6.16 -13.09 -10.27
C THR A 40 -7.57 -13.50 -9.82
N ASN A 41 -7.70 -14.58 -9.04
CA ASN A 41 -8.96 -15.01 -8.46
C ASN A 41 -9.20 -14.27 -7.13
N TYR A 42 -10.23 -13.41 -7.10
CA TYR A 42 -10.59 -12.60 -5.94
C TYR A 42 -10.84 -13.44 -4.68
N ASP A 43 -11.60 -14.54 -4.79
CA ASP A 43 -11.96 -15.37 -3.64
C ASP A 43 -10.70 -15.99 -3.01
N VAL A 44 -9.77 -16.46 -3.85
CA VAL A 44 -8.47 -16.98 -3.40
C VAL A 44 -7.65 -15.93 -2.67
N VAL A 45 -7.75 -14.66 -3.09
CA VAL A 45 -7.00 -13.55 -2.46
C VAL A 45 -7.59 -13.16 -1.12
N VAL A 46 -8.92 -13.20 -0.97
CA VAL A 46 -9.59 -12.97 0.31
C VAL A 46 -9.20 -14.04 1.32
N ASP A 47 -9.30 -15.32 0.93
CA ASP A 47 -8.95 -16.45 1.80
C ASP A 47 -7.47 -16.39 2.20
N LEU A 48 -6.57 -16.19 1.23
CA LEU A 48 -5.13 -16.06 1.48
C LEU A 48 -4.81 -14.88 2.40
N GLY A 49 -5.44 -13.73 2.19
CA GLY A 49 -5.24 -12.55 3.02
C GLY A 49 -5.71 -12.77 4.46
N GLN A 50 -6.85 -13.45 4.65
CA GLN A 50 -7.35 -13.80 5.97
C GLN A 50 -6.44 -14.80 6.69
N ASP A 51 -5.93 -15.80 5.98
CA ASP A 51 -4.96 -16.76 6.50
C ASP A 51 -3.64 -16.09 6.86
N GLU A 52 -3.13 -15.18 6.04
CA GLU A 52 -1.93 -14.38 6.32
C GLU A 52 -2.10 -13.57 7.62
N VAL A 53 -3.24 -12.90 7.80
CA VAL A 53 -3.56 -12.15 9.03
C VAL A 53 -3.66 -13.08 10.24
N ASN A 54 -4.40 -14.18 10.13
CA ASN A 54 -4.61 -15.13 11.23
C ASN A 54 -3.31 -15.82 11.66
N SER A 55 -2.42 -16.10 10.71
CA SER A 55 -1.12 -16.72 10.94
C SER A 55 -0.01 -15.72 11.29
N ASN A 56 -0.30 -14.42 11.28
CA ASN A 56 0.69 -13.34 11.40
C ASN A 56 1.83 -13.46 10.37
N THR A 57 1.50 -13.96 9.17
CA THR A 57 2.43 -14.11 8.06
C THR A 57 2.59 -12.77 7.37
N LEU A 58 3.82 -12.24 7.37
CA LEU A 58 4.15 -11.02 6.65
C LEU A 58 4.64 -11.36 5.24
N ARG A 59 4.03 -10.71 4.25
CA ARG A 59 4.44 -10.85 2.84
C ARG A 59 5.63 -9.94 2.54
N GLU A 60 6.59 -10.46 1.78
CA GLU A 60 7.69 -9.64 1.28
C GLU A 60 7.20 -8.61 0.26
N ILE A 61 7.69 -7.38 0.42
CA ILE A 61 7.42 -6.27 -0.49
C ILE A 61 8.65 -5.99 -1.36
N GLU A 62 8.42 -5.45 -2.54
CA GLU A 62 9.47 -4.85 -3.37
C GLU A 62 10.12 -3.69 -2.62
N ASP A 63 11.40 -3.42 -2.93
CA ASP A 63 12.08 -2.27 -2.36
C ASP A 63 11.42 -0.98 -2.89
N ILE A 64 10.89 -0.20 -1.97
CA ILE A 64 10.22 1.08 -2.24
C ILE A 64 11.27 2.18 -2.53
N ASN A 65 12.54 1.91 -2.20
CA ASN A 65 13.70 2.79 -2.39
C ASN A 65 13.46 4.21 -1.84
N ILE A 66 12.93 4.27 -0.62
CA ILE A 66 12.61 5.50 0.10
C ILE A 66 13.44 5.59 1.39
N ASN A 67 14.07 6.73 1.62
CA ASN A 67 14.61 7.08 2.92
C ASN A 67 13.57 7.93 3.69
N LEU A 68 12.94 7.33 4.70
CA LEU A 68 11.87 7.96 5.48
C LEU A 68 12.36 9.13 6.34
N ASP A 69 13.65 9.18 6.70
CA ASP A 69 14.23 10.29 7.49
C ASP A 69 14.17 11.64 6.74
N ASN A 70 13.96 11.60 5.42
CA ASN A 70 13.79 12.80 4.60
C ASN A 70 12.41 13.45 4.77
N TYR A 71 11.47 12.84 5.50
CA TYR A 71 10.08 13.26 5.56
C TYR A 71 9.65 13.62 6.98
N ASP A 72 8.99 14.76 7.13
CA ASP A 72 8.41 15.19 8.40
C ASP A 72 7.11 14.45 8.72
N THR A 73 6.42 13.94 7.69
CA THR A 73 5.16 13.22 7.83
C THR A 73 5.05 12.13 6.78
N VAL A 74 4.70 10.94 7.22
CA VAL A 74 4.42 9.78 6.36
C VAL A 74 2.98 9.35 6.58
N VAL A 75 2.19 9.35 5.52
CA VAL A 75 0.81 8.85 5.52
C VAL A 75 0.82 7.45 4.92
N LEU A 76 0.38 6.45 5.68
CA LEU A 76 0.15 5.11 5.19
C LEU A 76 -1.32 4.96 4.77
N ALA A 77 -1.58 4.60 3.51
CA ALA A 77 -2.92 4.42 2.98
C ALA A 77 -3.14 2.99 2.48
N THR A 78 -4.22 2.36 2.91
CA THR A 78 -4.67 1.06 2.42
C THR A 78 -6.18 0.97 2.55
N LEU A 79 -6.80 0.01 1.85
CA LEU A 79 -8.19 -0.35 2.09
C LEU A 79 -8.24 -1.36 3.24
N SER A 80 -9.16 -1.14 4.16
CA SER A 80 -9.60 -2.19 5.09
C SER A 80 -10.52 -3.13 4.31
N SER A 81 -10.13 -4.39 4.17
CA SER A 81 -11.13 -5.46 4.08
C SER A 81 -11.83 -5.50 5.44
N GLY A 82 -13.16 -5.42 5.44
CA GLY A 82 -13.97 -5.56 6.65
C GLY A 82 -14.07 -7.02 7.09
#